data_AF-A0A2N6FQE4-F1
#
_entry.id   AF-A0A2N6FQE4-F1
#
_cell.length_a   1.000
_cell.length_b   1.000
_cell.length_c   1.000
_cell.angle_alpha   90.00
_cell.angle_beta   90.00
_cell.angle_gamma   90.00
#
_symmetry.space_group_name_H-M   'P 1'
#
loop_
_entity.id
_entity.type
_entity.pdbx_description
1 polymer ?
#
loop_
_entity_poly.entity_id
_entity_poly.type
_entity_poly.pdbx_seq_one_letter_code
_entity_poly.pdbx_strand_id
1 'polypeptide(L)' 'MAKELKKKVVTKVAKKAVKKADLKKKKAAKVLKVVKKAVDKKAPKKLKVAKKIAKKAVKKAA' A
#
# COMPACT_ATOMS: atom_id res chain seq x y z
N MET A 1 4.74 -13.99 -17.41
CA MET A 1 3.46 -13.77 -16.69
C MET A 1 3.59 -13.60 -15.16
N ALA A 2 4.35 -14.41 -14.43
CA ALA A 2 4.34 -14.40 -12.95
C ALA A 2 4.77 -13.07 -12.29
N LYS A 3 5.68 -12.31 -12.90
CA LYS A 3 6.23 -11.06 -12.33
C LYS A 3 5.24 -9.89 -12.43
N GLU A 4 4.50 -9.78 -13.53
CA GLU A 4 3.48 -8.75 -13.72
C GLU A 4 2.23 -9.01 -12.90
N LEU A 5 1.78 -10.26 -12.81
CA LEU A 5 0.67 -10.63 -11.94
C LEU A 5 0.98 -10.28 -10.47
N LYS A 6 2.20 -10.59 -10.00
CA LYS A 6 2.66 -10.19 -8.66
C LYS A 6 2.69 -8.66 -8.48
N LYS A 7 3.09 -7.89 -9.51
CA LYS A 7 3.04 -6.41 -9.47
C LYS A 7 1.58 -5.90 -9.39
N LYS A 8 0.67 -6.44 -10.21
CA LYS A 8 -0.77 -6.11 -10.20
C LYS A 8 -1.43 -6.43 -8.86
N VAL A 9 -1.08 -7.56 -8.24
CA VAL A 9 -1.62 -7.94 -6.92
C VAL A 9 -1.14 -6.97 -5.84
N VAL A 10 0.15 -6.61 -5.84
CA VAL A 10 0.70 -5.64 -4.88
C VAL A 10 0.05 -4.27 -5.01
N THR A 11 -0.13 -3.78 -6.25
CA THR A 11 -0.79 -2.48 -6.48
C THR A 11 -2.26 -2.50 -6.06
N LYS A 12 -3.00 -3.58 -6.36
CA LYS A 12 -4.41 -3.74 -5.98
C LYS A 12 -4.59 -3.83 -4.46
N VAL A 13 -3.75 -4.62 -3.78
CA VAL A 13 -3.75 -4.73 -2.31
C VAL A 13 -3.36 -3.41 -1.66
N ALA A 14 -2.31 -2.74 -2.14
CA ALA A 14 -1.90 -1.44 -1.61
C ALA A 14 -2.99 -0.37 -1.80
N LYS A 15 -3.61 -0.26 -2.98
CA LYS A 15 -4.74 0.67 -3.21
C LYS A 15 -5.94 0.38 -2.31
N LYS A 16 -6.34 -0.89 -2.15
CA LYS A 16 -7.44 -1.26 -1.23
C LYS A 16 -7.10 -0.93 0.23
N ALA A 17 -5.87 -1.20 0.65
CA ALA A 17 -5.41 -0.91 2.00
C ALA A 17 -5.35 0.61 2.27
N VAL A 18 -4.91 1.41 1.29
CA VAL A 18 -4.96 2.87 1.33
C VAL A 18 -6.40 3.38 1.43
N LYS A 19 -7.33 2.85 0.62
CA LYS A 19 -8.74 3.28 0.65
C LYS A 19 -9.44 2.93 1.97
N LYS A 20 -9.12 1.77 2.57
CA LYS A 20 -9.60 1.38 3.92
C LYS A 20 -8.91 2.16 5.03
N ALA A 21 -7.65 2.53 4.84
CA ALA A 21 -6.90 3.36 5.78
C ALA A 21 -7.26 4.82 5.53
N ASP A 22 -8.46 5.20 5.98
CA ASP A 22 -9.03 6.55 5.93
C ASP A 22 -7.95 7.64 6.06
N LEU A 23 -7.54 8.21 4.92
CA LEU A 23 -6.34 9.03 4.79
C LEU A 23 -6.51 10.39 5.48
N LYS A 24 -7.75 10.86 5.62
CA LYS A 24 -8.10 12.12 6.28
C LYS A 24 -8.11 11.98 7.80
N LYS A 25 -8.49 10.80 8.32
CA LYS A 25 -8.59 10.55 9.78
C LYS A 25 -7.33 9.96 10.39
N LYS A 26 -6.45 9.33 9.60
CA LYS A 26 -5.27 8.63 10.11
C LYS A 26 -3.97 9.32 9.72
N LYS A 27 -3.10 9.52 10.72
CA LYS A 27 -1.70 9.93 10.51
C LYS A 27 -1.04 9.07 9.43
N ALA A 28 -0.24 9.71 8.56
CA ALA A 28 0.51 9.07 7.48
C ALA A 28 1.25 7.78 7.89
N ALA A 29 1.84 7.77 9.09
CA ALA A 29 2.53 6.62 9.65
C ALA A 29 1.61 5.40 9.89
N LYS A 30 0.36 5.62 10.31
CA LYS A 30 -0.65 4.56 10.53
C LYS A 30 -1.06 3.95 9.19
N VAL A 31 -1.25 4.78 8.16
CA VAL A 31 -1.55 4.34 6.78
C VAL A 31 -0.41 3.47 6.23
N LEU A 32 0.84 3.93 6.40
CA LEU A 32 2.03 3.18 5.98
C LEU A 32 2.14 1.82 6.68
N LYS A 33 1.86 1.75 8.00
CA LYS A 33 1.84 0.47 8.74
C LYS A 33 0.76 -0.49 8.22
N VAL A 34 -0.45 0.00 7.95
CA VAL A 34 -1.56 -0.82 7.43
C VAL A 34 -1.23 -1.38 6.05
N VAL A 35 -0.75 -0.53 5.14
CA VAL A 35 -0.37 -0.95 3.79
C VAL A 35 0.80 -1.94 3.84
N LYS A 36 1.79 -1.71 4.73
CA LYS A 36 2.90 -2.64 4.93
C LYS A 36 2.39 -4.01 5.38
N LYS A 37 1.57 -4.11 6.44
CA LYS A 37 1.01 -5.38 6.92
C LYS A 37 0.17 -6.10 5.85
N ALA A 38 -0.64 -5.36 5.10
CA ALA A 38 -1.50 -5.95 4.06
C ALA A 38 -0.70 -6.54 2.89
N VAL A 39 0.39 -5.86 2.49
CA VAL A 39 1.24 -6.34 1.40
C VAL A 39 2.22 -7.42 1.89
N ASP A 40 2.68 -7.34 3.14
CA ASP A 40 3.62 -8.33 3.72
C ASP A 40 3.03 -9.74 3.73
N LYS A 41 1.74 -9.88 4.07
CA LYS A 41 1.02 -11.18 4.05
C LYS A 41 0.94 -11.85 2.67
N LYS A 42 1.05 -11.09 1.57
CA LYS A 42 0.86 -11.60 0.20
C LYS A 42 2.10 -11.51 -0.67
N ALA A 43 2.96 -10.53 -0.41
CA ALA A 43 4.09 -10.18 -1.24
C ALA A 43 5.18 -9.46 -0.41
N PRO A 44 5.83 -10.19 0.52
CA PRO A 44 6.85 -9.63 1.41
C PRO A 44 8.07 -9.09 0.64
N LYS A 45 8.37 -9.63 -0.55
CA LYS A 45 9.47 -9.16 -1.40
C LYS A 45 9.18 -7.82 -2.12
N LYS A 46 7.99 -7.21 -1.97
CA LYS A 46 7.57 -6.01 -2.72
C LYS A 46 7.16 -4.82 -1.85
N LEU A 47 7.59 -4.79 -0.59
CA LEU A 47 7.27 -3.72 0.36
C LEU A 47 7.74 -2.32 -0.09
N LYS A 48 8.85 -2.22 -0.83
CA LYS A 48 9.33 -0.93 -1.39
C LYS A 48 8.28 -0.26 -2.28
N VAL A 49 7.61 -1.05 -3.14
CA VAL A 49 6.56 -0.54 -4.05
C VAL A 49 5.32 -0.13 -3.27
N ALA A 50 4.91 -0.93 -2.28
CA ALA A 50 3.80 -0.61 -1.40
C ALA A 50 4.02 0.70 -0.62
N LYS A 51 5.24 0.91 -0.09
CA LYS A 51 5.62 2.15 0.60
C LYS A 51 5.57 3.37 -0.33
N LYS A 52 6.00 3.25 -1.59
CA LYS A 52 5.88 4.31 -2.62
C LYS A 52 4.41 4.66 -2.90
N ILE A 53 3.54 3.65 -3.05
CA ILE A 53 2.11 3.85 -3.31
C ILE A 53 1.44 4.55 -2.12
N ALA A 54 1.70 4.08 -0.90
CA ALA A 54 1.17 4.68 0.31
C ALA A 54 1.65 6.13 0.51
N LYS A 55 2.94 6.42 0.30
CA LYS A 55 3.46 7.79 0.37
C LYS A 55 2.80 8.72 -0.67
N LYS A 56 2.64 8.27 -1.92
CA LYS A 56 1.94 9.05 -2.95
C LYS A 56 0.48 9.31 -2.60
N ALA A 57 -0.22 8.31 -2.05
CA ALA A 57 -1.61 8.47 -1.66
C ALA A 57 -1.78 9.43 -0.48
N VAL A 58 -0.91 9.34 0.53
CA VAL A 58 -0.87 10.29 1.65
C VAL A 58 -0.57 11.70 1.13
N LYS A 59 0.41 11.88 0.24
CA LYS A 59 0.76 13.20 -0.33
C LYS A 59 -0.35 13.79 -1.21
N LYS A 60 -1.23 12.97 -1.80
CA LYS A 60 -2.38 13.44 -2.60
C LYS A 60 -3.60 13.80 -1.72
N ALA A 61 -3.63 13.30 -0.49
CA ALA A 61 -4.75 13.49 0.43
C ALA A 61 -4.49 14.56 1.51
N ALA A 62 -3.21 14.85 1.78
CA ALA A 62 -2.76 16.10 2.39
C ALA A 62 -2.82 17.22 1.35
#